data_AF-A0A7M7NR39-F1
#
_entry.id   AF-A0A7M7NR39-F1
#
_cell.length_a   1.000
_cell.length_b   1.000
_cell.length_c   1.000
_cell.angle_alpha   90.00
_cell.angle_beta   90.00
_cell.angle_gamma   90.00
#
_symmetry.space_group_name_H-M   'P 1'
#
loop_
_entity.id
_entity.type
_entity.pdbx_description
1 polymer ?
#
loop_
_entity_poly.entity_id
_entity_poly.type
_entity_poly.pdbx_seq_one_letter_code
_entity_poly.pdbx_strand_id
1 'polypeptide(L)'
;MGKNFCHYNINNICRNLGEDKSLALPLFHAYTGCDTTSCFLAKGKKSAWRVWKSYPEVTQAFLHFVDHPFRAVDVSCEHFRHLERFTVLLYDITSNLLSVNEARRELFCKKKRSLENIPPTQDALLQHIKRVLYQGGIWTTCRQAQPSVPPPEGWGWTMEDNHWAPVWMTIPEAAKVCKELIKCGCKSESGCVSRCRCTKAGLPCTELCSCNCQK
;
A
#
# COMPACT_ATOMS: atom_id res chain seq x y z
N MET A 1 -10.97 25.14 32.95
CA MET A 1 -10.43 24.35 31.82
C MET A 1 -9.98 23.00 32.36
N GLY A 2 -10.39 21.89 31.75
CA GLY A 2 -10.05 20.54 32.22
C GLY A 2 -8.57 20.22 32.04
N LYS A 3 -8.04 19.27 32.84
CA LYS A 3 -6.63 18.83 32.85
C LYS A 3 -6.07 18.32 31.50
N ASN A 4 -6.91 18.20 30.47
CA ASN A 4 -6.56 17.71 29.13
C ASN A 4 -6.72 18.78 28.02
N PHE A 5 -6.85 20.06 28.36
CA PHE A 5 -6.95 21.11 27.35
C PHE A 5 -5.56 21.39 26.73
N CYS A 6 -5.37 21.03 25.47
CA CYS A 6 -4.15 21.31 24.72
C CYS A 6 -4.45 22.29 23.58
N HIS A 7 -3.70 23.39 23.50
CA HIS A 7 -3.82 24.38 22.43
C HIS A 7 -2.72 24.15 21.39
N TYR A 8 -3.10 23.84 20.15
CA TYR A 8 -2.17 23.69 19.03
C TYR A 8 -2.10 24.99 18.22
N ASN A 9 -0.95 25.67 18.26
CA ASN A 9 -0.73 26.84 17.41
C ASN A 9 -0.34 26.41 15.99
N ILE A 10 -1.34 26.35 15.10
CA ILE A 10 -1.16 25.90 13.70
C ILE A 10 -0.11 26.75 12.99
N ASN A 11 -0.12 28.07 13.15
CA ASN A 11 0.87 28.97 12.54
C ASN A 11 2.31 28.66 12.99
N ASN A 12 2.50 28.29 14.26
CA ASN A 12 3.80 27.87 14.76
C ASN A 12 4.21 26.51 14.20
N ILE A 13 3.26 25.57 14.08
CA ILE A 13 3.51 24.27 13.48
C ILE A 13 3.93 24.43 12.01
N CYS A 14 3.19 25.20 11.22
CA CYS A 14 3.51 25.47 9.82
C CYS A 14 4.89 26.13 9.66
N ARG A 15 5.21 27.15 10.47
CA ARG A 15 6.54 27.78 10.46
C ARG A 15 7.67 26.80 10.75
N ASN A 16 7.50 25.90 11.72
CA ASN A 16 8.51 24.91 12.08
C ASN A 16 8.64 23.78 11.04
N LEU A 17 7.55 23.44 10.35
CA LEU A 17 7.56 22.42 9.31
C LEU A 17 8.15 22.92 7.98
N GLY A 18 8.03 24.22 7.71
CA GLY A 18 8.30 24.81 6.41
C GLY A 18 7.11 24.68 5.47
N GLU A 19 7.13 25.49 4.40
CA GLU A 19 6.04 25.59 3.43
C GLU A 19 5.75 24.26 2.73
N ASP A 20 6.76 23.67 2.08
CA ASP A 20 6.66 22.41 1.33
C ASP A 20 6.02 21.28 2.14
N LYS A 21 6.51 21.04 3.36
CA LYS A 21 5.95 19.99 4.22
C LYS A 21 4.55 20.34 4.69
N SER A 22 4.27 21.60 4.97
CA SER A 22 2.93 22.04 5.37
C SER A 22 1.92 21.82 4.24
N LEU A 23 2.30 22.10 3.00
CA LEU A 23 1.47 21.85 1.81
C LEU A 23 1.32 20.35 1.51
N ALA A 24 2.36 19.55 1.72
CA ALA A 24 2.33 18.10 1.49
C ALA A 24 1.58 17.30 2.59
N LEU A 25 1.35 17.88 3.77
CA LEU A 25 0.73 17.20 4.91
C LEU A 25 -0.62 16.52 4.63
N PRO A 26 -1.58 17.14 3.90
CA PRO A 26 -2.85 16.50 3.57
C PRO A 26 -2.65 15.19 2.78
N LEU A 27 -1.78 15.22 1.77
CA LEU A 27 -1.47 14.03 0.97
C LEU A 27 -0.74 12.98 1.82
N PHE A 28 0.23 13.38 2.65
CA PHE A 28 0.87 12.47 3.60
C PHE A 28 -0.14 11.84 4.59
N HIS A 29 -1.11 12.61 5.06
CA HIS A 29 -2.14 12.14 5.98
C HIS A 29 -3.02 11.06 5.31
N ALA A 30 -3.53 11.33 4.11
CA ALA A 30 -4.28 10.36 3.32
C ALA A 30 -3.42 9.14 2.94
N TYR A 31 -2.15 9.36 2.55
CA TYR A 31 -1.21 8.31 2.16
C TYR A 31 -0.98 7.29 3.28
N THR A 32 -0.88 7.78 4.52
CA THR A 32 -0.66 6.96 5.72
C THR A 32 -1.95 6.45 6.36
N GLY A 33 -3.10 6.65 5.71
CA GLY A 33 -4.43 6.20 6.12
C GLY A 33 -5.26 7.27 6.81
N CYS A 34 -6.49 7.46 6.36
CA CYS A 34 -7.50 8.34 6.96
C CYS A 34 -8.88 7.67 6.86
N ASP A 35 -9.97 8.37 7.16
CA ASP A 35 -11.30 7.76 7.16
C ASP A 35 -11.72 7.21 5.78
N THR A 36 -11.16 7.74 4.70
CA THR A 36 -11.50 7.35 3.31
C THR A 36 -10.38 6.59 2.60
N THR A 37 -9.23 6.37 3.25
CA THR A 37 -8.11 5.64 2.65
C THR A 37 -7.59 4.56 3.59
N SER A 38 -7.20 3.42 3.03
CA SER A 38 -6.58 2.34 3.80
C SER A 38 -5.28 2.78 4.50
N CYS A 39 -4.91 2.10 5.57
CA CYS A 39 -3.60 2.27 6.20
C CYS A 39 -2.66 1.11 5.83
N PHE A 40 -1.36 1.35 5.98
CA PHE A 40 -0.36 0.28 5.86
C PHE A 40 -0.33 -0.53 7.15
N LEU A 41 -0.56 -1.84 7.06
CA LEU A 41 -0.63 -2.72 8.21
C LEU A 41 0.65 -2.63 9.07
N ALA A 42 0.47 -2.52 10.39
CA ALA A 42 1.54 -2.32 11.39
C ALA A 42 2.39 -1.05 11.21
N LYS A 43 1.95 -0.06 10.40
CA LYS A 43 2.64 1.21 10.20
C LYS A 43 1.77 2.38 10.65
N GLY A 44 2.25 3.12 11.65
CA GLY A 44 1.60 4.33 12.13
C GLY A 44 2.15 5.62 11.51
N LYS A 45 1.44 6.73 11.70
CA LYS A 45 1.87 8.07 11.24
C LYS A 45 3.21 8.49 11.84
N LYS A 46 3.49 8.14 13.10
CA LYS A 46 4.78 8.41 13.75
C LYS A 46 5.95 7.69 13.06
N SER A 47 5.77 6.43 12.68
CA SER A 47 6.80 5.68 11.93
C SER A 47 6.95 6.22 10.51
N ALA A 48 5.85 6.56 9.82
CA ALA A 48 5.89 7.16 8.50
C ALA A 48 6.55 8.54 8.50
N TRP A 49 6.32 9.35 9.54
CA TRP A 49 6.96 10.64 9.71
C TRP A 49 8.48 10.52 9.88
N ARG A 50 8.93 9.49 10.63
CA ARG A 50 10.37 9.19 10.74
C ARG A 50 10.98 8.86 9.38
N VAL A 51 10.29 8.07 8.56
CA VAL A 51 10.73 7.75 7.20
C VAL A 51 10.77 9.00 6.33
N TRP A 52 9.76 9.87 6.41
CA TRP A 52 9.74 11.11 5.63
C TRP A 52 10.91 12.04 5.99
N LYS A 53 11.31 12.07 7.27
CA LYS A 53 12.54 12.79 7.66
C LYS A 53 13.81 12.19 7.06
N SER A 54 13.86 10.87 6.87
CA SER A 54 15.00 10.16 6.28
C SER A 54 14.98 10.12 4.75
N TYR A 55 13.84 10.40 4.12
CA TYR A 55 13.66 10.43 2.68
C TYR A 55 12.84 11.67 2.28
N PRO A 56 13.45 12.88 2.36
CA PRO A 56 12.76 14.13 2.06
C PRO A 56 12.31 14.27 0.60
N GLU A 57 12.89 13.50 -0.33
CA GLU A 57 12.60 13.52 -1.76
C GLU A 57 11.13 13.19 -2.07
N VAL A 58 10.46 12.40 -1.22
CA VAL A 58 9.01 12.12 -1.36
C VAL A 58 8.16 13.38 -1.28
N THR A 59 8.67 14.47 -0.68
CA THR A 59 7.95 15.75 -0.60
C THR A 59 7.58 16.28 -1.99
N GLN A 60 8.48 16.16 -2.96
CA GLN A 60 8.23 16.62 -4.33
C GLN A 60 7.11 15.82 -5.00
N ALA A 61 7.01 14.52 -4.71
CA ALA A 61 5.89 13.71 -5.16
C ALA A 61 4.55 14.16 -4.56
N PHE A 62 4.52 14.48 -3.26
CA PHE A 62 3.30 15.01 -2.65
C PHE A 62 2.92 16.38 -3.21
N LEU A 63 3.87 17.30 -3.34
CA LEU A 63 3.64 18.64 -3.88
C LEU A 63 3.13 18.60 -5.32
N HIS A 64 3.69 17.73 -6.16
CA HIS A 64 3.22 17.56 -7.53
C HIS A 64 1.71 17.30 -7.60
N PHE A 65 1.18 16.45 -6.71
CA PHE A 65 -0.25 16.13 -6.67
C PHE A 65 -1.08 17.16 -5.89
N VAL A 66 -0.46 17.97 -5.03
CA VAL A 66 -1.11 19.16 -4.44
C VAL A 66 -1.39 20.19 -5.54
N ASP A 67 -0.40 20.45 -6.40
CA ASP A 67 -0.49 21.44 -7.47
C ASP A 67 -1.33 20.96 -8.66
N HIS A 68 -1.45 19.65 -8.82
CA HIS A 68 -2.22 19.01 -9.90
C HIS A 68 -3.27 18.04 -9.32
N PRO A 69 -4.32 18.58 -8.65
CA PRO A 69 -5.37 17.75 -8.08
C PRO A 69 -6.06 16.93 -9.17
N PHE A 70 -6.43 15.69 -8.84
CA PHE A 70 -7.05 14.76 -9.77
C PHE A 70 -6.21 14.45 -11.02
N ARG A 71 -4.88 14.58 -10.94
CA ARG A 71 -3.97 14.05 -11.97
C ARG A 71 -3.85 12.54 -11.85
N ALA A 72 -4.11 11.84 -12.96
CA ALA A 72 -3.98 10.39 -13.03
C ALA A 72 -2.52 9.96 -12.77
N VAL A 73 -2.37 8.77 -12.17
CA VAL A 73 -1.07 8.18 -11.85
C VAL A 73 -1.03 6.72 -12.29
N ASP A 74 0.13 6.31 -12.78
CA ASP A 74 0.46 4.93 -13.12
C ASP A 74 1.90 4.60 -12.68
N VAL A 75 2.31 3.35 -12.87
CA VAL A 75 3.63 2.85 -12.43
C VAL A 75 4.82 3.44 -13.20
N SER A 76 4.59 4.06 -14.36
CA SER A 76 5.62 4.72 -15.16
C SER A 76 5.90 6.16 -14.70
N CYS A 77 5.00 6.74 -13.91
CA CYS A 77 5.12 8.09 -13.35
C CYS A 77 6.31 8.21 -12.40
N GLU A 78 7.13 9.24 -12.55
CA GLU A 78 8.26 9.51 -11.65
C GLU A 78 7.81 9.72 -10.19
N HIS A 79 6.75 10.49 -9.98
CA HIS A 79 6.19 10.74 -8.64
C HIS A 79 5.65 9.45 -8.01
N PHE A 80 5.12 8.51 -8.80
CA PHE A 80 4.76 7.18 -8.30
C PHE A 80 6.00 6.44 -7.76
N ARG A 81 7.14 6.49 -8.46
CA ARG A 81 8.37 5.82 -8.00
C ARG A 81 8.85 6.36 -6.66
N HIS A 82 8.72 7.66 -6.41
CA HIS A 82 9.03 8.24 -5.10
C HIS A 82 8.08 7.76 -4.00
N LEU A 83 6.78 7.66 -4.28
CA LEU A 83 5.80 7.10 -3.34
C LEU A 83 6.06 5.60 -3.09
N GLU A 84 6.38 4.83 -4.14
CA GLU A 84 6.75 3.42 -4.05
C GLU A 84 8.00 3.24 -3.18
N ARG A 85 9.05 4.03 -3.43
CA ARG A 85 10.27 4.05 -2.62
C ARG A 85 9.98 4.40 -1.16
N PHE A 86 9.14 5.38 -0.91
CA PHE A 86 8.71 5.73 0.44
C PHE A 86 8.01 4.57 1.15
N THR A 87 7.16 3.81 0.45
CA THR A 87 6.55 2.58 0.98
C THR A 87 7.58 1.50 1.27
N VAL A 88 8.58 1.30 0.41
CA VAL A 88 9.68 0.37 0.71
C VAL A 88 10.34 0.72 2.04
N LEU A 89 10.72 1.99 2.21
CA LEU A 89 11.38 2.48 3.42
C LEU A 89 10.47 2.44 4.67
N LEU A 90 9.15 2.51 4.49
CA LEU A 90 8.18 2.31 5.57
C LEU A 90 8.25 0.89 6.16
N TYR A 91 8.50 -0.10 5.30
CA TYR A 91 8.68 -1.48 5.74
C TYR A 91 10.12 -1.79 6.12
N ASP A 92 11.11 -1.19 5.45
CA ASP A 92 12.52 -1.43 5.72
C ASP A 92 13.37 -0.20 5.40
N ILE A 93 13.60 0.63 6.42
CA ILE A 93 14.28 1.93 6.28
C ILE A 93 15.73 1.82 5.79
N THR A 94 16.35 0.65 5.93
CA THR A 94 17.72 0.38 5.47
C THR A 94 17.77 -0.22 4.07
N SER A 95 16.63 -0.46 3.42
CA SER A 95 16.60 -1.09 2.10
C SER A 95 17.09 -0.14 1.04
N ASN A 96 17.85 -0.65 0.06
CA ASN A 96 18.23 0.09 -1.15
C ASN A 96 17.28 -0.17 -2.34
N LEU A 97 16.26 -1.00 -2.15
CA LEU A 97 15.34 -1.41 -3.22
C LEU A 97 14.34 -0.30 -3.55
N LEU A 98 14.05 -0.11 -4.84
CA LEU A 98 13.13 0.92 -5.28
C LEU A 98 11.69 0.42 -5.39
N SER A 99 11.50 -0.86 -5.72
CA SER A 99 10.17 -1.45 -5.88
C SER A 99 9.66 -2.16 -4.64
N VAL A 100 8.36 -2.03 -4.36
CA VAL A 100 7.69 -2.79 -3.29
C VAL A 100 7.62 -4.28 -3.59
N ASN A 101 7.60 -4.69 -4.86
CA ASN A 101 7.60 -6.11 -5.22
C ASN A 101 8.97 -6.76 -4.92
N GLU A 102 10.06 -6.06 -5.22
CA GLU A 102 11.40 -6.52 -4.86
C GLU A 102 11.61 -6.54 -3.35
N ALA A 103 11.16 -5.49 -2.66
CA ALA A 103 11.21 -5.43 -1.21
C ALA A 103 10.36 -6.53 -0.55
N ARG A 104 9.16 -6.82 -1.08
CA ARG A 104 8.34 -7.98 -0.65
C ARG A 104 9.15 -9.26 -0.73
N ARG A 105 9.74 -9.54 -1.90
CA ARG A 105 10.52 -10.77 -2.14
C ARG A 105 11.70 -10.85 -1.17
N GLU A 106 12.47 -9.79 -1.01
CA GLU A 106 13.62 -9.79 -0.10
C GLU A 106 13.20 -9.99 1.36
N LEU A 107 12.21 -9.24 1.83
CA LEU A 107 11.77 -9.29 3.22
C LEU A 107 11.14 -10.64 3.56
N PHE A 108 10.43 -11.25 2.61
CA PHE A 108 9.84 -12.57 2.77
C PHE A 108 10.90 -13.68 2.71
N CYS A 109 11.68 -13.74 1.62
CA CYS A 109 12.59 -14.86 1.37
C CYS A 109 13.87 -14.80 2.22
N LYS A 110 14.49 -13.61 2.35
CA LYS A 110 15.80 -13.48 3.03
C LYS A 110 15.64 -13.11 4.51
N LYS A 111 14.74 -12.19 4.82
CA LYS A 111 14.52 -11.72 6.19
C LYS A 111 13.42 -12.47 6.95
N LYS A 112 12.77 -13.46 6.32
CA LYS A 112 11.74 -14.34 6.90
C LYS A 112 10.60 -13.59 7.62
N ARG A 113 10.23 -12.41 7.12
CA ARG A 113 9.14 -11.62 7.70
C ARG A 113 7.78 -12.22 7.36
N SER A 114 6.83 -12.12 8.29
CA SER A 114 5.43 -12.50 8.06
C SER A 114 4.78 -11.60 7.01
N LEU A 115 3.67 -12.06 6.41
CA LEU A 115 2.93 -11.31 5.38
C LEU A 115 2.44 -9.94 5.87
N GLU A 116 2.23 -9.78 7.17
CA GLU A 116 1.82 -8.52 7.80
C GLU A 116 2.96 -7.50 7.86
N ASN A 117 4.21 -7.96 7.78
CA ASN A 117 5.43 -7.17 7.96
C ASN A 117 6.21 -6.96 6.65
N ILE A 118 5.54 -7.12 5.51
CA ILE A 118 6.06 -6.85 4.18
C ILE A 118 5.16 -5.84 3.45
N PRO A 119 5.69 -5.07 2.49
CA PRO A 119 4.88 -4.09 1.78
C PRO A 119 3.74 -4.74 0.96
N PRO A 120 2.74 -3.94 0.54
CA PRO A 120 1.74 -4.40 -0.43
C PRO A 120 2.40 -4.75 -1.78
N THR A 121 1.64 -5.38 -2.68
CA THR A 121 2.06 -5.51 -4.07
C THR A 121 2.05 -4.13 -4.74
N GLN A 122 2.80 -3.96 -5.84
CA GLN A 122 2.79 -2.70 -6.59
C GLN A 122 1.39 -2.36 -7.12
N ASP A 123 0.62 -3.36 -7.56
CA ASP A 123 -0.76 -3.21 -8.00
C ASP A 123 -1.68 -2.70 -6.87
N ALA A 124 -1.63 -3.32 -5.69
CA ALA A 124 -2.40 -2.87 -4.54
C ALA A 124 -1.98 -1.47 -4.07
N LEU A 125 -0.68 -1.17 -4.12
CA LEU A 125 -0.15 0.16 -3.81
C LEU A 125 -0.67 1.21 -4.80
N LEU A 126 -0.73 0.90 -6.10
CA LEU A 126 -1.27 1.81 -7.10
C LEU A 126 -2.73 2.15 -6.81
N GLN A 127 -3.57 1.15 -6.47
CA GLN A 127 -4.96 1.42 -6.11
C GLN A 127 -5.09 2.26 -4.84
N HIS A 128 -4.25 2.00 -3.83
CA HIS A 128 -4.17 2.84 -2.63
C HIS A 128 -3.79 4.28 -2.96
N ILE A 129 -2.76 4.49 -3.79
CA ILE A 129 -2.33 5.82 -4.21
C ILE A 129 -3.44 6.54 -4.95
N LYS A 130 -4.15 5.88 -5.87
CA LYS A 130 -5.30 6.49 -6.56
C LYS A 130 -6.34 7.04 -5.58
N ARG A 131 -6.70 6.29 -4.54
CA ARG A 131 -7.62 6.78 -3.49
C ARG A 131 -7.05 7.95 -2.71
N VAL A 132 -5.75 7.90 -2.40
CA VAL A 132 -5.03 8.99 -1.72
C VAL A 132 -5.06 10.27 -2.54
N LEU A 133 -4.81 10.18 -3.84
CA LEU A 133 -4.82 11.34 -4.74
C LEU A 133 -6.23 11.91 -4.92
N TYR A 134 -7.26 11.07 -4.95
CA TYR A 134 -8.64 11.51 -4.98
C TYR A 134 -9.01 12.29 -3.72
N GLN A 135 -8.74 11.72 -2.54
CA GLN A 135 -9.01 12.38 -1.27
C GLN A 135 -8.17 13.66 -1.09
N GLY A 136 -6.89 13.59 -1.46
CA GLY A 136 -5.96 14.71 -1.42
C GLY A 136 -6.40 15.85 -2.35
N GLY A 137 -6.83 15.53 -3.57
CA GLY A 137 -7.33 16.51 -4.54
C GLY A 137 -8.56 17.28 -4.04
N ILE A 138 -9.47 16.61 -3.34
CA ILE A 138 -10.61 17.28 -2.68
C ILE A 138 -10.12 18.28 -1.62
N TRP A 139 -9.15 17.89 -0.80
CA TRP A 139 -8.64 18.76 0.26
C TRP A 139 -7.81 19.93 -0.26
N THR A 140 -7.01 19.74 -1.31
CA THR A 140 -6.15 20.79 -1.87
C THR A 140 -6.93 21.79 -2.71
N THR A 141 -8.14 21.43 -3.16
CA THR A 141 -9.05 22.33 -3.87
C THR A 141 -10.01 23.10 -2.93
N CYS A 142 -9.83 23.03 -1.60
CA CYS A 142 -10.73 23.65 -0.62
C CYS A 142 -10.90 25.18 -0.73
N ARG A 143 -9.99 25.86 -1.44
CA ARG A 143 -10.07 27.31 -1.71
C ARG A 143 -10.95 27.65 -2.90
N GLN A 144 -11.36 26.67 -3.69
CA GLN A 144 -12.27 26.84 -4.82
C GLN A 144 -13.70 26.72 -4.29
N ALA A 145 -14.56 27.68 -4.60
CA ALA A 145 -15.94 27.69 -4.09
C ALA A 145 -16.78 26.50 -4.59
N GLN A 146 -16.52 26.05 -5.83
CA GLN A 146 -17.18 24.90 -6.46
C GLN A 146 -16.12 24.11 -7.26
N PRO A 147 -15.31 23.28 -6.60
CA PRO A 147 -14.30 22.50 -7.29
C PRO A 147 -14.98 21.42 -8.16
N SER A 148 -14.50 21.25 -9.38
CA SER A 148 -14.94 20.15 -10.25
C SER A 148 -14.31 18.85 -9.79
N VAL A 149 -15.00 18.11 -8.93
CA VAL A 149 -14.55 16.81 -8.42
C VAL A 149 -14.99 15.70 -9.39
N PRO A 150 -14.08 14.89 -9.95
CA PRO A 150 -14.47 13.77 -10.80
C PRO A 150 -15.21 12.69 -10.01
N PRO A 151 -15.96 11.78 -10.67
CA PRO A 151 -16.49 10.60 -10.01
C PRO A 151 -15.34 9.77 -9.42
N PRO A 152 -15.56 9.05 -8.30
CA PRO A 152 -14.52 8.25 -7.66
C PRO A 152 -14.17 6.98 -8.46
N GLU A 153 -15.02 6.57 -9.41
CA GLU A 153 -14.72 5.47 -10.32
C GLU A 153 -13.38 5.68 -11.05
N GLY A 154 -12.54 4.66 -11.09
CA GLY A 154 -11.19 4.74 -11.66
C GLY A 154 -10.13 5.33 -10.71
N TRP A 155 -10.53 5.93 -9.59
CA TRP A 155 -9.65 6.43 -8.52
C TRP A 155 -9.43 5.40 -7.40
N GLY A 156 -9.39 4.12 -7.76
CA GLY A 156 -9.30 3.02 -6.79
C GLY A 156 -10.62 2.74 -6.08
N TRP A 157 -11.74 3.20 -6.65
CA TRP A 157 -13.11 2.87 -6.28
C TRP A 157 -13.88 2.33 -7.49
N THR A 158 -14.90 1.54 -7.22
CA THR A 158 -15.86 0.98 -8.18
C THR A 158 -17.26 1.01 -7.59
N MET A 159 -18.29 1.02 -8.43
CA MET A 159 -19.69 0.93 -7.99
C MET A 159 -20.09 -0.54 -7.87
N GLU A 160 -20.51 -0.97 -6.68
CA GLU A 160 -21.02 -2.31 -6.40
C GLU A 160 -22.36 -2.17 -5.66
N ASP A 161 -23.44 -2.73 -6.23
CA ASP A 161 -24.78 -2.70 -5.63
C ASP A 161 -25.22 -1.31 -5.12
N ASN A 162 -25.00 -0.27 -5.92
CA ASN A 162 -25.26 1.15 -5.60
C ASN A 162 -24.44 1.73 -4.43
N HIS A 163 -23.32 1.10 -4.07
CA HIS A 163 -22.38 1.59 -3.06
C HIS A 163 -20.95 1.68 -3.64
N TRP A 164 -20.17 2.64 -3.15
CA TRP A 164 -18.77 2.76 -3.52
C TRP A 164 -17.92 1.75 -2.75
N ALA A 165 -17.32 0.81 -3.47
CA ALA A 165 -16.40 -0.18 -2.93
C ALA A 165 -14.96 0.12 -3.38
N PRO A 166 -13.95 -0.06 -2.50
CA PRO A 166 -12.56 0.14 -2.88
C PRO A 166 -12.08 -0.99 -3.78
N VAL A 167 -11.42 -0.63 -4.88
CA VAL A 167 -10.66 -1.58 -5.69
C VAL A 167 -9.36 -1.89 -4.95
N TRP A 168 -9.25 -3.09 -4.39
CA TRP A 168 -8.05 -3.47 -3.63
C TRP A 168 -6.88 -3.84 -4.53
N MET A 169 -7.15 -4.59 -5.60
CA MET A 169 -6.18 -5.13 -6.55
C MET A 169 -6.89 -5.33 -7.90
N THR A 170 -6.13 -5.32 -9.00
CA THR A 170 -6.61 -5.67 -10.34
C THR A 170 -6.08 -7.01 -10.82
N ILE A 171 -5.10 -7.57 -10.11
CA ILE A 171 -4.55 -8.89 -10.38
C ILE A 171 -5.20 -9.96 -9.48
N PRO A 172 -5.28 -11.22 -9.93
CA PRO A 172 -5.80 -12.30 -9.10
C PRO A 172 -5.00 -12.51 -7.82
N GLU A 173 -5.68 -12.89 -6.74
CA GLU A 173 -5.03 -13.28 -5.50
C GLU A 173 -4.03 -14.43 -5.73
N ALA A 174 -2.87 -14.35 -5.10
CA ALA A 174 -1.83 -15.38 -5.22
C ALA A 174 -2.37 -16.79 -4.91
N ALA A 175 -3.27 -16.94 -3.95
CA ALA A 175 -3.89 -18.24 -3.62
C ALA A 175 -4.72 -18.83 -4.77
N LYS A 176 -5.22 -17.99 -5.69
CA LYS A 176 -6.03 -18.40 -6.84
C LYS A 176 -5.18 -18.76 -8.06
N VAL A 177 -3.96 -18.23 -8.17
CA VAL A 177 -3.11 -18.39 -9.38
C VAL A 177 -1.76 -19.09 -9.14
N CYS A 178 -1.18 -18.98 -7.96
CA CYS A 178 0.08 -19.65 -7.62
C CYS A 178 -0.22 -21.08 -7.19
N LYS A 179 -0.25 -21.99 -8.17
CA LYS A 179 -0.45 -23.41 -7.92
C LYS A 179 0.64 -23.97 -6.99
N GLU A 180 1.84 -23.39 -7.00
CA GLU A 180 2.99 -23.79 -6.16
C GLU A 180 2.72 -23.60 -4.66
N LEU A 181 1.74 -22.79 -4.27
CA LEU A 181 1.28 -22.66 -2.88
C LEU A 181 0.34 -23.79 -2.45
N ILE A 182 -0.10 -24.63 -3.38
CA ILE A 182 -0.96 -25.79 -3.10
C ILE A 182 -0.13 -26.82 -2.34
N LYS A 183 -0.54 -27.05 -1.09
CA LYS A 183 0.00 -28.11 -0.24
C LYS A 183 -1.03 -29.17 0.06
N CYS A 184 -0.57 -30.39 0.20
CA CYS A 184 -1.37 -31.50 0.71
C CYS A 184 -0.88 -31.96 2.09
N GLY A 185 -1.79 -32.56 2.85
CA GLY A 185 -1.50 -33.26 4.11
C GLY A 185 -1.92 -34.72 4.00
N CYS A 186 -1.74 -35.32 2.83
CA CYS A 186 -2.13 -36.70 2.59
C CYS A 186 -1.33 -37.64 3.49
N LYS A 187 -2.03 -38.48 4.25
CA LYS A 187 -1.44 -39.47 5.16
C LYS A 187 -1.27 -40.86 4.53
N SER A 188 -1.53 -40.99 3.24
CA SER A 188 -1.54 -42.28 2.55
C SER A 188 -0.13 -42.85 2.47
N GLU A 189 0.05 -44.10 2.90
CA GLU A 189 1.32 -44.83 2.77
C GLU A 189 1.66 -45.11 1.30
N SER A 190 0.65 -45.25 0.45
CA SER A 190 0.78 -45.43 -1.01
C SER A 190 1.02 -44.13 -1.79
N GLY A 191 1.26 -43.01 -1.11
CA GLY A 191 1.54 -41.72 -1.73
C GLY A 191 0.31 -40.90 -2.15
N CYS A 192 0.57 -39.76 -2.80
CA CYS A 192 -0.43 -38.76 -3.18
C CYS A 192 -1.17 -39.14 -4.48
N VAL A 193 -2.36 -39.73 -4.33
CA VAL A 193 -3.21 -40.19 -5.43
C VAL A 193 -4.27 -39.16 -5.85
N SER A 194 -5.24 -39.55 -6.68
CA SER A 194 -6.25 -38.67 -7.33
C SER A 194 -7.07 -37.75 -6.40
N ARG A 195 -7.15 -38.03 -5.10
CA ARG A 195 -7.81 -37.16 -4.11
C ARG A 195 -6.87 -36.08 -3.53
N CYS A 196 -5.57 -36.18 -3.77
CA CYS A 196 -4.59 -35.20 -3.34
C CYS A 196 -4.78 -33.86 -4.06
N ARG A 197 -4.67 -32.76 -3.30
CA ARG A 197 -4.77 -31.40 -3.83
C ARG A 197 -3.67 -31.08 -4.85
N CYS A 198 -2.44 -31.55 -4.62
CA CYS A 198 -1.32 -31.36 -5.55
C CYS A 198 -1.55 -32.11 -6.86
N THR A 199 -1.94 -33.39 -6.77
CA THR A 199 -2.24 -34.22 -7.94
C THR A 199 -3.41 -33.67 -8.75
N LYS A 200 -4.49 -33.21 -8.11
CA LYS A 200 -5.62 -32.54 -8.79
C LYS A 200 -5.21 -31.24 -9.48
N ALA A 201 -4.23 -30.54 -8.95
CA ALA A 201 -3.70 -29.32 -9.53
C ALA A 201 -2.65 -29.58 -10.64
N GLY A 202 -2.30 -30.85 -10.90
CA GLY A 202 -1.27 -31.24 -11.85
C GLY A 202 0.15 -30.92 -11.39
N LEU A 203 0.40 -30.88 -10.07
CA LEU A 203 1.71 -30.55 -9.50
C LEU A 203 2.32 -31.72 -8.72
N PRO A 204 3.66 -31.85 -8.73
CA PRO A 204 4.35 -32.68 -7.75
C PRO A 204 4.09 -32.14 -6.34
N CYS A 205 4.24 -33.01 -5.34
CA CYS A 205 4.24 -32.55 -3.95
C CYS A 205 5.44 -31.65 -3.75
N THR A 206 5.28 -30.52 -3.08
CA THR A 206 6.36 -29.55 -2.83
C THR A 206 6.81 -29.61 -1.38
N GLU A 207 7.88 -28.88 -1.05
CA GLU A 207 8.34 -28.70 0.34
C GLU A 207 7.27 -28.15 1.29
N LEU A 208 6.22 -27.53 0.77
CA LEU A 208 5.09 -27.04 1.57
C LEU A 208 4.14 -28.16 2.01
N CYS A 209 4.22 -29.36 1.41
CA CYS A 209 3.36 -30.49 1.71
C CYS A 209 3.79 -31.22 2.99
N SER A 210 2.79 -31.68 3.75
CA SER A 210 2.97 -32.50 4.96
C SER A 210 2.83 -34.01 4.68
N CYS A 211 2.72 -34.40 3.42
CA CYS A 211 2.73 -35.81 3.01
C CYS A 211 4.16 -36.37 2.95
N ASN A 212 4.29 -37.69 3.04
CA ASN A 212 5.57 -38.39 2.92
C ASN A 212 5.97 -38.71 1.46
N CYS A 213 5.40 -38.01 0.48
CA CYS A 213 5.78 -38.18 -0.93
C CYS A 213 7.13 -37.51 -1.21
N GLN A 214 7.80 -37.97 -2.26
CA GLN A 214 9.00 -37.30 -2.78
C GLN A 214 8.63 -35.87 -3.23
N LYS A 215 9.47 -34.91 -2.86
CA LYS A 215 9.27 -33.47 -3.02
C LYS A 215 10.20 -32.90 -4.10
#